data_AF-T1CMY5-F1
#
_entry.id   AF-T1CMY5-F1
#
_cell.length_a   1.000
_cell.length_b   1.000
_cell.length_c   1.000
_cell.angle_alpha   90.00
_cell.angle_beta   90.00
_cell.angle_gamma   90.00
#
_symmetry.space_group_name_H-M   'P 1'
#
loop_
_entity.id
_entity.type
_entity.pdbx_description
1 polymer ?
#
loop_
_entity_poly.entity_id
_entity_poly.type
_entity_poly.pdbx_seq_one_letter_code
_entity_poly.pdbx_strand_id
1 'polypeptide(L)'
;MILASVKSINISSIQQDELNQKIQKYIHYVFEMLKKHKDYEFTEERIIATLLNNQSYAKDLAYKIHRELDILRCDFPNILDEFIHTKKFLSYFNLDKGE
;
A
#
# COMPACT_ATOMS: atom_id res chain seq x y z
N MET A 1 -60.58 9.19 -20.85
CA MET A 1 -59.14 9.04 -20.56
C MET A 1 -58.58 10.38 -20.13
N ILE A 2 -58.46 10.64 -18.83
CA ILE A 2 -57.80 11.86 -18.33
C ILE A 2 -56.41 11.43 -17.88
N LEU A 3 -55.41 11.85 -18.66
CA LEU A 3 -53.99 11.66 -18.36
C LEU A 3 -53.70 12.34 -17.02
N ALA A 4 -53.31 11.54 -16.03
CA ALA A 4 -52.84 12.03 -14.75
C ALA A 4 -51.64 12.97 -15.01
N SER A 5 -51.85 14.25 -14.73
CA SER A 5 -50.78 15.24 -14.72
C SER A 5 -49.75 14.80 -13.68
N VAL A 6 -48.61 14.31 -14.16
CA VAL A 6 -47.45 14.02 -13.32
C VAL A 6 -47.01 15.37 -12.78
N LYS A 7 -47.35 15.64 -11.52
CA LYS A 7 -46.82 16.77 -10.75
C LYS A 7 -45.30 16.71 -10.87
N SER A 8 -44.72 17.66 -11.59
CA SER A 8 -43.29 17.92 -11.53
C SER A 8 -42.94 18.17 -10.07
N ILE A 9 -42.19 17.24 -9.47
CA ILE A 9 -41.65 17.42 -8.13
C ILE A 9 -40.66 18.58 -8.23
N ASN A 10 -41.11 19.77 -7.84
CA ASN A 10 -40.23 20.91 -7.68
C ASN A 10 -39.46 20.66 -6.37
N ILE A 11 -38.38 19.88 -6.48
CA ILE A 11 -37.43 19.66 -5.40
C ILE A 11 -36.97 21.06 -5.01
N SER A 12 -37.35 21.52 -3.81
CA SER A 12 -36.98 22.86 -3.38
C SER A 12 -35.46 22.97 -3.38
N SER A 13 -34.92 24.14 -3.75
CA SER A 13 -33.46 24.39 -3.75
C SER A 13 -32.78 23.95 -2.45
N ILE A 14 -33.49 24.09 -1.33
CA ILE A 14 -33.09 23.65 0.01
C ILE A 14 -32.88 22.12 0.08
N GLN A 15 -33.79 21.32 -0.49
CA GLN A 15 -33.66 19.86 -0.53
C GLN A 15 -32.50 19.41 -1.43
N GLN A 16 -32.27 20.13 -2.52
CA GLN A 16 -31.14 19.87 -3.41
C GLN A 16 -29.80 20.22 -2.74
N ASP A 17 -29.74 21.32 -1.99
CA ASP A 17 -28.55 21.74 -1.24
C ASP A 17 -28.22 20.77 -0.10
N GLU A 18 -29.23 20.30 0.65
CA GLU A 18 -29.04 19.26 1.67
C GLU A 18 -28.53 17.94 1.09
N LEU A 19 -29.05 17.54 -0.07
CA LEU A 19 -28.60 16.35 -0.78
C LEU A 19 -27.13 16.53 -1.25
N ASN A 20 -26.80 17.67 -1.84
CA ASN A 20 -25.44 17.99 -2.28
C ASN A 20 -24.45 17.97 -1.10
N GLN A 21 -24.83 18.52 0.06
CA GLN A 21 -24.00 18.47 1.27
C GLN A 21 -23.78 17.04 1.76
N LYS A 22 -24.80 16.18 1.73
CA LYS A 22 -24.67 14.76 2.11
C LYS A 22 -23.73 14.02 1.17
N ILE A 23 -23.85 14.26 -0.14
CA ILE A 23 -22.96 13.68 -1.16
C ILE A 23 -21.52 14.12 -0.91
N GLN A 24 -21.28 15.43 -0.70
CA GLN A 24 -19.93 15.95 -0.42
C GLN A 24 -19.32 15.33 0.85
N LYS A 25 -20.10 15.23 1.94
CA LYS A 25 -19.65 14.58 3.18
C LYS A 25 -19.25 13.12 2.96
N TYR A 26 -20.06 12.38 2.20
CA TYR A 26 -19.75 10.98 1.87
C TYR A 26 -18.48 10.86 1.03
N ILE A 27 -18.33 11.66 -0.03
CA ILE A 27 -17.14 11.67 -0.88
C ILE A 27 -15.89 12.00 -0.04
N HIS A 28 -15.98 13.02 0.83
CA HIS A 28 -14.88 13.39 1.72
C HIS A 28 -14.50 12.25 2.66
N TYR A 29 -15.49 11.59 3.29
CA TYR A 29 -15.26 10.42 4.12
C TYR A 29 -14.56 9.28 3.37
N VAL A 30 -14.98 8.98 2.13
CA VAL A 30 -14.35 7.95 1.30
C VAL A 30 -12.89 8.30 1.00
N PHE A 31 -12.60 9.56 0.67
CA PHE A 31 -11.21 9.99 0.42
C PHE A 31 -10.33 9.88 1.67
N GLU A 32 -10.83 10.29 2.84
CA GLU A 32 -10.11 10.13 4.10
C GLU A 32 -9.85 8.66 4.41
N MET A 33 -10.82 7.78 4.15
CA MET A 33 -10.64 6.35 4.33
C MET A 33 -9.60 5.77 3.38
N LEU A 34 -9.64 6.13 2.09
CA LEU A 34 -8.65 5.70 1.11
C LEU A 34 -7.24 6.15 1.48
N LYS A 35 -7.09 7.38 1.98
CA LYS A 35 -5.81 7.89 2.47
C LYS A 35 -5.31 7.08 3.67
N LYS A 36 -6.18 6.84 4.65
CA LYS A 36 -5.86 6.01 5.81
C LYS A 36 -5.46 4.59 5.40
N HIS A 37 -6.11 4.00 4.39
CA HIS A 37 -5.71 2.69 3.87
C HIS A 37 -4.31 2.71 3.25
N LYS A 38 -3.92 3.76 2.53
CA LYS A 38 -2.53 3.93 2.06
C LYS A 38 -1.55 4.03 3.23
N ASP A 39 -1.95 4.69 4.32
CA ASP A 39 -1.14 4.76 5.54
C ASP A 39 -1.02 3.41 6.28
N TYR A 40 -1.76 2.38 5.90
CA TYR A 40 -1.57 1.00 6.38
C TYR A 40 -1.10 0.04 5.29
N GLU A 41 -0.82 0.55 4.10
CA GLU A 41 -0.33 -0.25 3.00
C GLU A 41 0.99 -0.89 3.43
N PHE A 42 1.05 -2.22 3.34
CA PHE A 42 2.18 -3.01 3.77
C PHE A 42 3.10 -3.22 2.56
N THR A 43 3.67 -2.12 2.08
CA THR A 43 4.61 -2.15 0.95
C THR A 43 5.96 -2.72 1.38
N GLU A 44 6.72 -3.24 0.42
CA GLU A 44 8.05 -3.78 0.69
C GLU A 44 9.01 -2.71 1.25
N GLU A 45 8.88 -1.44 0.85
CA GLU A 45 9.63 -0.32 1.47
C GLU A 45 9.30 -0.16 2.95
N ARG A 46 8.03 -0.32 3.33
CA ARG A 46 7.60 -0.22 4.73
C ARG A 46 8.05 -1.42 5.54
N ILE A 47 8.10 -2.61 4.94
CA ILE A 47 8.69 -3.79 5.58
C ILE A 47 10.16 -3.52 5.87
N ILE A 48 10.93 -3.09 4.87
CA ILE A 48 12.35 -2.75 5.04
C ILE A 48 12.53 -1.66 6.11
N ALA A 49 11.76 -0.57 6.05
CA ALA A 49 11.83 0.50 7.04
C ALA A 49 11.51 0.00 8.46
N THR A 50 10.50 -0.88 8.59
CA THR A 50 10.12 -1.47 9.88
C THR A 50 11.20 -2.38 10.42
N LEU A 51 11.82 -3.20 9.57
CA LEU A 51 12.96 -4.05 9.94
C LEU A 51 14.13 -3.17 10.41
N LEU A 52 14.49 -2.14 9.65
CA LEU A 52 15.60 -1.23 9.96
C LEU A 52 15.39 -0.40 11.24
N ASN A 53 14.16 -0.26 11.75
CA ASN A 53 13.92 0.32 13.07
C ASN A 53 14.48 -0.55 14.21
N ASN A 54 14.65 -1.86 14.00
CA ASN A 54 15.36 -2.76 14.91
C ASN A 54 16.62 -3.29 14.24
N GLN A 55 17.69 -2.48 14.28
CA GLN A 55 18.96 -2.76 13.59
C GLN A 55 19.59 -4.11 13.96
N SER A 56 19.51 -4.52 15.24
CA SER A 56 20.09 -5.80 15.67
C SER A 56 19.36 -6.97 15.02
N TYR A 57 18.04 -6.99 15.12
CA TYR A 57 17.21 -8.02 14.50
C TYR A 57 17.36 -8.04 12.99
N ALA A 58 17.35 -6.86 12.36
CA ALA A 58 17.49 -6.76 10.91
C ALA A 58 18.85 -7.27 10.42
N LYS A 59 19.93 -6.97 11.15
CA LYS A 59 21.26 -7.49 10.83
C LYS A 59 21.29 -9.02 10.92
N ASP A 60 20.78 -9.60 12.01
CA ASP A 60 20.72 -11.05 12.20
C ASP A 60 19.91 -11.73 11.09
N LEU A 61 18.77 -11.13 10.74
CA LEU A 61 17.93 -11.59 9.64
C LEU A 61 18.66 -11.51 8.29
N ALA A 62 19.37 -10.42 8.01
CA ALA A 62 20.12 -10.25 6.76
C ALA A 62 21.20 -11.31 6.60
N TYR A 63 21.96 -11.61 7.65
CA TYR A 63 22.94 -12.70 7.62
C TYR A 63 22.30 -14.07 7.42
N LYS A 64 21.15 -14.32 8.06
CA LYS A 64 20.42 -15.58 7.88
C LYS A 64 19.97 -15.76 6.42
N ILE A 65 19.36 -14.73 5.84
CA ILE A 65 18.93 -14.72 4.44
C ILE A 65 20.13 -14.94 3.51
N HIS A 66 21.22 -14.19 3.70
CA HIS A 66 22.43 -14.33 2.88
C HIS A 66 22.99 -15.76 2.90
N ARG A 67 23.01 -16.39 4.08
CA ARG A 67 23.45 -17.79 4.22
C ARG A 67 22.52 -18.79 3.52
N GLU A 68 21.21 -18.58 3.61
CA GLU A 68 20.24 -19.44 2.91
C GLU A 68 20.33 -19.25 1.39
N LEU A 69 20.62 -18.03 0.92
CA LEU A 69 20.88 -17.75 -0.49
C LEU A 69 22.13 -18.44 -1.02
N ASP A 70 23.20 -18.56 -0.23
CA ASP A 70 24.42 -19.27 -0.66
C ASP A 70 24.13 -20.74 -1.02
N ILE A 71 23.17 -21.37 -0.35
CA ILE A 71 22.73 -22.73 -0.68
C ILE A 71 22.04 -22.74 -2.06
N LEU A 72 21.13 -21.77 -2.29
CA LEU A 72 20.37 -21.68 -3.54
C LEU A 72 21.24 -21.27 -4.74
N ARG A 73 22.30 -20.49 -4.50
CA ARG A 73 23.25 -20.02 -5.53
C ARG A 73 24.03 -21.15 -6.20
N CYS A 74 24.20 -22.27 -5.52
CA CYS A 74 24.81 -23.46 -6.11
C CYS A 74 24.04 -23.93 -7.36
N ASP A 75 22.70 -23.84 -7.32
CA ASP A 75 21.83 -24.27 -8.41
C ASP A 75 21.42 -23.09 -9.32
N PHE A 76 21.26 -21.90 -8.73
CA PHE A 76 20.81 -20.69 -9.44
C PHE A 76 21.67 -19.47 -9.04
N PRO A 77 22.82 -19.24 -9.71
CA PRO A 77 23.76 -18.17 -9.32
C PRO A 77 23.16 -16.76 -9.24
N ASN A 78 22.15 -16.48 -10.09
CA ASN A 78 21.50 -15.17 -10.19
C ASN A 78 20.12 -15.13 -9.49
N ILE A 79 19.82 -16.08 -8.60
CA ILE A 79 18.51 -16.19 -7.94
C ILE A 79 18.06 -14.88 -7.28
N LEU A 80 19.01 -14.09 -6.78
CA LEU A 80 18.73 -12.83 -6.09
C LEU A 80 18.19 -11.73 -7.01
N ASP A 81 18.39 -11.82 -8.33
CA ASP A 81 17.82 -10.88 -9.28
C ASP A 81 16.29 -11.02 -9.40
N GLU A 82 15.73 -12.18 -9.03
CA GLU A 82 14.28 -12.38 -8.91
C GLU A 82 13.69 -11.75 -7.63
N PHE A 83 14.54 -11.41 -6.64
CA PHE A 83 14.14 -10.88 -5.34
C PHE A 83 14.71 -9.49 -5.09
N ILE A 84 14.30 -8.51 -5.90
CA ILE A 84 14.81 -7.12 -5.90
C ILE A 84 14.75 -6.48 -4.50
N HIS A 85 13.67 -6.69 -3.73
CA HIS A 85 13.52 -6.13 -2.39
C HIS A 85 14.43 -6.80 -1.35
N THR A 86 14.67 -8.10 -1.49
CA THR A 86 15.65 -8.83 -0.69
C THR A 86 17.06 -8.33 -1.00
N LYS A 87 17.41 -8.16 -2.28
CA LYS A 87 18.68 -7.56 -2.72
C LYS A 87 18.88 -6.16 -2.10
N LYS A 88 17.84 -5.32 -2.16
CA LYS A 88 17.82 -3.99 -1.53
C LYS A 88 18.02 -4.09 -0.01
N PHE A 89 17.32 -4.98 0.68
CA PHE A 89 17.44 -5.18 2.13
C PHE A 89 18.87 -5.59 2.54
N LEU A 90 19.46 -6.56 1.84
CA LEU A 90 20.82 -7.05 2.11
C LEU A 90 21.88 -5.96 1.92
N SER A 91 21.67 -5.06 0.95
CA SER A 91 22.59 -3.95 0.68
C SER A 91 22.79 -2.99 1.87
N TYR A 92 21.79 -2.83 2.75
CA TYR A 92 21.90 -2.02 3.97
C TYR A 92 22.96 -2.57 4.95
N PHE A 93 23.26 -3.86 4.86
CA PHE A 93 24.23 -4.56 5.72
C PHE A 93 25.54 -4.91 5.00
N ASN A 94 25.77 -4.31 3.83
CA ASN A 94 26.90 -4.63 2.96
C ASN A 94 26.96 -6.10 2.49
N LEU A 95 25.80 -6.76 2.46
CA LEU A 95 25.65 -8.11 1.90
C LEU A 95 25.14 -7.97 0.48
N ASP A 96 25.67 -8.79 -0.43
CA ASP A 96 25.19 -8.89 -1.81
C ASP A 96 25.04 -7.54 -2.51
N LYS A 97 26.04 -6.66 -2.31
CA LYS A 97 26.14 -5.42 -3.07
C LYS A 97 26.21 -5.81 -4.54
N GLY A 98 25.14 -5.55 -5.27
CA GLY A 98 25.21 -5.54 -6.72
C GLY A 98 26.34 -4.61 -7.13
N GLU A 99 27.19 -5.07 -8.04
CA GLU A 99 28.09 -4.19 -8.79
C GLU A 99 27.32 -3.04 -9.45
#